data_AF-M5TY20-F1
#
_entry.id   AF-M5TY20-F1
#
_cell.length_a   1.000
_cell.length_b   1.000
_cell.length_c   1.000
_cell.angle_alpha   90.00
_cell.angle_beta   90.00
_cell.angle_gamma   90.00
#
_symmetry.space_group_name_H-M   'P 1'
#
loop_
_entity.id
_entity.type
_entity.pdbx_description
1 polymer ?
#
loop_
_entity_poly.entity_id
_entity_poly.type
_entity_poly.pdbx_seq_one_letter_code
_entity_poly.pdbx_strand_id
1 'polypeptide(L)'
;MEFDAFRRFVESNIDWFRGRLPESEASLAAYESSLGSRFPTSIKWLLSTHGYWHATGIPNLRESVTLTLELRRSIALPNNFVVLADHGDGGVIVLDSSLPTVGDEFTIHDVDAAALHELDSQPFIPDIVYDSFGRYVESVLDSQRSTIDPSDVAYDPIAFRD
;
A
#
# COMPACT_ATOMS: atom_id res chain seq x y z
N MET A 1 -7.79 10.63 -4.80
CA MET A 1 -6.98 11.17 -5.93
C MET A 1 -7.29 10.36 -7.18
N GLU A 2 -7.54 11.02 -8.32
CA GLU A 2 -7.77 10.35 -9.60
C GLU A 2 -6.52 9.63 -10.12
N PHE A 3 -6.71 8.51 -10.84
CA PHE A 3 -5.61 7.68 -11.35
C PHE A 3 -4.61 8.44 -12.25
N ASP A 4 -5.10 9.28 -13.17
CA ASP A 4 -4.20 10.07 -14.03
C ASP A 4 -3.39 11.11 -13.26
N ALA A 5 -3.96 11.67 -12.19
CA ALA A 5 -3.23 12.58 -11.31
C ALA A 5 -2.14 11.82 -10.53
N PHE A 6 -2.47 10.62 -10.06
CA PHE A 6 -1.51 9.73 -9.40
C PHE A 6 -0.35 9.36 -10.32
N ARG A 7 -0.62 9.00 -11.57
CA ARG A 7 0.42 8.71 -12.56
C ARG A 7 1.38 9.89 -12.76
N ARG A 8 0.84 11.09 -12.97
CA ARG A 8 1.67 12.30 -13.12
C ARG A 8 2.48 12.61 -11.88
N PHE A 9 1.92 12.38 -10.70
CA PHE A 9 2.61 12.53 -9.43
C PHE A 9 3.79 11.56 -9.32
N VAL A 10 3.61 10.27 -9.64
CA VAL A 10 4.69 9.28 -9.65
C VAL A 10 5.75 9.63 -10.69
N GLU A 11 5.35 9.99 -11.91
CA GLU A 11 6.27 10.38 -13.00
C GLU A 11 7.11 11.62 -12.62
N SER A 12 6.53 12.59 -11.90
CA SER A 12 7.24 13.79 -11.44
C SER A 12 8.22 13.54 -10.28
N ASN A 13 8.12 12.38 -9.63
CA ASN A 13 8.91 12.01 -8.45
C ASN A 13 9.63 10.67 -8.66
N ILE A 14 9.92 10.31 -9.91
CA ILE A 14 10.22 8.92 -10.32
C ILE A 14 11.37 8.25 -9.55
N ASP A 15 12.38 9.01 -9.12
CA ASP A 15 13.51 8.47 -8.34
C ASP A 15 13.07 7.86 -6.99
N TRP A 16 11.94 8.32 -6.45
CA TRP A 16 11.36 7.80 -5.21
C TRP A 16 10.43 6.59 -5.42
N PHE A 17 10.08 6.28 -6.67
CA PHE A 17 9.13 5.22 -7.01
C PHE A 17 9.74 4.09 -7.84
N ARG A 18 10.80 4.35 -8.60
CA ARG A 18 11.39 3.36 -9.50
C ARG A 18 12.26 2.37 -8.73
N GLY A 19 11.72 1.18 -8.51
CA GLY A 19 12.32 0.12 -7.73
C GLY A 19 12.65 -1.14 -8.53
N ARG A 20 12.61 -2.28 -7.83
CA ARG A 20 12.83 -3.63 -8.38
C ARG A 20 11.62 -4.52 -8.16
N LEU A 21 11.70 -5.72 -8.75
CA LEU A 21 10.76 -6.81 -8.55
C LEU A 21 9.32 -6.38 -8.87
N PRO A 22 9.04 -5.88 -10.09
CA PRO A 22 7.69 -5.53 -10.48
C PRO A 22 6.77 -6.75 -10.40
N GLU A 23 5.55 -6.52 -9.94
CA GLU A 23 4.53 -7.55 -9.88
C GLU A 23 4.01 -7.89 -11.27
N SER A 24 3.82 -9.18 -11.52
CA SER A 24 3.18 -9.65 -12.75
C SER A 24 1.65 -9.58 -12.62
N GLU A 25 0.95 -9.53 -13.76
CA GLU A 25 -0.51 -9.67 -13.77
C GLU A 25 -0.97 -10.98 -13.10
N ALA A 26 -0.23 -12.07 -13.30
CA ALA A 26 -0.51 -13.36 -12.70
C ALA A 26 -0.35 -13.36 -11.17
N SER A 27 0.67 -12.70 -10.63
CA SER A 27 0.88 -12.60 -9.19
C SER A 27 -0.16 -11.69 -8.54
N LEU A 28 -0.48 -10.54 -9.15
CA LEU A 28 -1.57 -9.67 -8.68
C LEU A 28 -2.92 -10.40 -8.65
N ALA A 29 -3.27 -11.11 -9.71
CA ALA A 29 -4.51 -11.88 -9.77
C ALA A 29 -4.55 -13.02 -8.72
N ALA A 30 -3.41 -13.68 -8.47
CA ALA A 30 -3.31 -14.70 -7.43
C ALA A 30 -3.52 -14.10 -6.03
N TYR A 31 -2.92 -12.94 -5.74
CA TYR A 31 -3.11 -12.24 -4.46
C TYR A 31 -4.56 -11.79 -4.26
N GLU A 32 -5.18 -11.17 -5.27
CA GLU A 32 -6.61 -10.79 -5.22
C GLU A 32 -7.50 -12.01 -4.98
N SER A 33 -7.22 -13.13 -5.66
CA SER A 33 -7.96 -14.39 -5.47
C SER A 33 -7.77 -14.98 -4.07
N SER A 34 -6.56 -14.92 -3.51
CA SER A 34 -6.29 -15.41 -2.14
C SER A 34 -6.98 -14.54 -1.09
N LEU A 35 -7.01 -13.23 -1.31
CA LEU A 35 -7.66 -12.28 -0.40
C LEU A 35 -9.18 -12.24 -0.57
N GLY A 36 -9.72 -12.65 -1.71
CA GLY A 36 -11.12 -12.43 -2.04
C GLY A 36 -11.48 -10.95 -2.18
N SER A 37 -10.49 -10.11 -2.47
CA SER A 37 -10.60 -8.65 -2.59
C SER A 37 -9.82 -8.17 -3.80
N ARG A 38 -10.26 -7.07 -4.41
CA ARG A 38 -9.53 -6.41 -5.49
C ARG A 38 -8.59 -5.35 -4.95
N PHE A 39 -7.47 -5.16 -5.63
CA PHE A 39 -6.60 -4.01 -5.43
C PHE A 39 -7.06 -2.83 -6.29
N PRO A 40 -6.89 -1.59 -5.79
CA PRO A 40 -7.02 -0.38 -6.59
C PRO A 40 -6.21 -0.44 -7.88
N THR A 41 -6.69 0.26 -8.91
CA THR A 41 -5.96 0.42 -10.17
C THR A 41 -4.60 1.07 -9.94
N SER A 42 -4.51 2.05 -9.04
CA SER A 42 -3.26 2.72 -8.66
C SER A 42 -2.19 1.76 -8.12
N ILE A 43 -2.55 0.85 -7.19
CA ILE A 43 -1.64 -0.15 -6.62
C ILE A 43 -1.14 -1.10 -7.72
N LYS A 44 -2.06 -1.65 -8.52
CA LYS A 44 -1.72 -2.59 -9.59
C LYS A 44 -0.77 -1.96 -10.60
N TRP A 45 -1.07 -0.73 -11.05
CA TRP A 45 -0.22 -0.02 -12.00
C TRP A 45 1.16 0.28 -11.41
N LEU A 46 1.22 0.81 -10.18
CA LEU A 46 2.48 1.17 -9.55
C LEU A 46 3.40 -0.05 -9.41
N LEU A 47 2.91 -1.12 -8.80
CA LEU A 47 3.73 -2.29 -8.50
C LEU A 47 4.09 -3.08 -9.76
N SER A 48 3.23 -3.14 -10.78
CA SER A 48 3.56 -3.82 -12.04
C SER A 48 4.50 -3.01 -12.95
N THR A 49 4.49 -1.68 -12.85
CA THR A 49 5.31 -0.82 -13.70
C THR A 49 6.65 -0.45 -13.05
N HIS A 50 6.65 -0.22 -11.75
CA HIS A 50 7.78 0.37 -11.02
C HIS A 50 8.32 -0.51 -9.89
N GLY A 51 7.63 -1.59 -9.52
CA GLY A 51 8.04 -2.47 -8.44
C GLY A 51 8.01 -1.80 -7.07
N TYR A 52 8.96 -2.15 -6.21
CA TYR A 52 9.02 -1.72 -4.82
C TYR A 52 10.19 -0.76 -4.57
N TRP A 53 9.91 0.38 -3.95
CA TRP A 53 10.92 1.39 -3.60
C TRP A 53 10.50 2.24 -2.39
N HIS A 54 11.28 3.27 -2.06
CA HIS A 54 11.10 4.04 -0.82
C HIS A 54 9.71 4.66 -0.66
N ALA A 55 9.14 5.23 -1.73
CA ALA A 55 7.85 5.91 -1.64
C ALA A 55 6.66 5.05 -2.10
N THR A 56 6.84 3.78 -2.45
CA THR A 56 5.72 2.96 -2.98
C THR A 56 4.64 2.65 -1.94
N GLY A 57 4.90 2.90 -0.66
CA GLY A 57 3.93 2.74 0.44
C GLY A 57 3.56 1.29 0.78
N ILE A 58 4.01 0.33 -0.01
CA ILE A 58 3.88 -1.11 0.20
C ILE A 58 5.29 -1.68 0.14
N PRO A 59 5.82 -2.27 1.22
CA PRO A 59 7.18 -2.81 1.21
C PRO A 59 7.26 -4.13 0.43
N ASN A 60 6.28 -5.01 0.59
CA ASN A 60 6.22 -6.31 -0.06
C ASN A 60 4.78 -6.85 -0.08
N LEU A 61 4.17 -6.95 -1.26
CA LEU A 61 2.76 -7.34 -1.36
C LEU A 61 2.51 -8.80 -0.92
N ARG A 62 3.48 -9.70 -1.10
CA ARG A 62 3.36 -11.09 -0.65
C ARG A 62 3.28 -11.19 0.86
N GLU A 63 4.11 -10.43 1.56
CA GLU A 63 4.11 -10.36 3.03
C GLU A 63 2.82 -9.72 3.52
N SER A 64 2.38 -8.62 2.89
CA SER A 64 1.10 -7.96 3.16
C SER A 64 -0.10 -8.91 3.03
N VAL A 65 -0.14 -9.74 1.97
CA VAL A 65 -1.17 -10.77 1.77
C VAL A 65 -1.11 -11.84 2.86
N THR A 66 0.10 -12.32 3.18
CA THR A 66 0.32 -13.36 4.20
C THR A 66 -0.17 -12.88 5.56
N LEU A 67 0.26 -11.68 5.98
CA LEU A 67 -0.14 -11.03 7.22
C LEU A 67 -1.65 -10.81 7.28
N THR A 68 -2.26 -10.34 6.20
CA THR A 68 -3.72 -10.17 6.12
C THR A 68 -4.44 -11.49 6.41
N LEU A 69 -4.01 -12.59 5.77
CA LEU A 69 -4.62 -13.91 5.96
C LEU A 69 -4.38 -14.46 7.37
N GLU A 70 -3.25 -14.16 7.99
CA GLU A 70 -2.96 -14.50 9.38
C GLU A 70 -3.85 -13.72 10.35
N LEU A 71 -4.00 -12.41 10.17
CA LEU A 71 -4.85 -11.56 10.99
C LEU A 71 -6.34 -11.92 10.88
N ARG A 72 -6.81 -12.32 9.69
CA ARG A 72 -8.15 -12.89 9.51
C ARG A 72 -8.39 -14.13 10.37
N ARG A 73 -7.35 -14.93 10.61
CA ARG A 73 -7.44 -16.14 11.44
C ARG A 73 -7.28 -15.85 12.93
N SER A 74 -6.41 -14.91 13.29
CA SER A 74 -6.04 -14.66 14.70
C SER A 74 -6.98 -13.68 15.40
N ILE A 75 -7.43 -12.63 14.70
CA ILE A 75 -8.23 -11.53 15.27
C ILE A 75 -9.51 -11.26 14.46
N ALA A 76 -9.95 -12.22 13.63
CA ALA A 76 -11.16 -12.12 12.83
C ALA A 76 -11.24 -10.85 11.94
N LEU A 77 -10.09 -10.38 11.43
CA LEU A 77 -10.02 -9.20 10.55
C LEU A 77 -11.08 -9.29 9.42
N PRO A 78 -11.87 -8.24 9.17
CA PRO A 78 -12.88 -8.26 8.11
C PRO A 78 -12.30 -8.57 6.72
N ASN A 79 -13.05 -9.30 5.89
CA ASN A 79 -12.59 -9.70 4.55
C ASN A 79 -12.39 -8.52 3.58
N ASN A 80 -13.07 -7.40 3.81
CA ASN A 80 -12.88 -6.17 3.05
C ASN A 80 -11.59 -5.44 3.44
N PHE A 81 -10.96 -5.77 4.58
CA PHE A 81 -9.69 -5.18 4.99
C PHE A 81 -8.52 -6.00 4.44
N VAL A 82 -7.54 -5.28 3.90
CA VAL A 82 -6.26 -5.81 3.43
C VAL A 82 -5.13 -4.97 4.00
N VAL A 83 -4.23 -5.58 4.76
CA VAL A 83 -3.04 -4.88 5.26
C VAL A 83 -2.10 -4.61 4.09
N LEU A 84 -1.61 -3.38 3.98
CA LEU A 84 -0.69 -2.91 2.96
C LEU A 84 0.73 -2.75 3.49
N ALA A 85 0.88 -2.27 4.73
CA ALA A 85 2.16 -2.13 5.41
C ALA A 85 1.99 -2.39 6.92
N ASP A 86 3.04 -2.91 7.54
CA ASP A 86 3.13 -3.17 8.97
C ASP A 86 4.25 -2.30 9.56
N HIS A 87 3.89 -1.46 10.53
CA HIS A 87 4.80 -0.59 11.28
C HIS A 87 5.16 -1.18 12.66
N GLY A 88 4.82 -2.45 12.90
CA GLY A 88 5.05 -3.15 14.16
C GLY A 88 4.19 -2.56 15.27
N ASP A 89 4.83 -2.17 16.37
CA ASP A 89 4.14 -1.55 17.52
C ASP A 89 3.45 -0.23 17.17
N GLY A 90 3.79 0.40 16.03
CA GLY A 90 3.12 1.61 15.53
C GLY A 90 1.80 1.36 14.80
N GLY A 91 1.42 0.11 14.56
CA GLY A 91 0.18 -0.24 13.87
C GLY A 91 0.38 -0.65 12.41
N VAL A 92 -0.71 -0.60 11.64
CA VAL A 92 -0.77 -1.10 10.26
C VAL A 92 -1.48 -0.12 9.33
N ILE A 93 -1.07 -0.13 8.07
CA ILE A 93 -1.80 0.52 6.98
C ILE A 93 -2.76 -0.48 6.36
N VAL A 94 -4.04 -0.14 6.29
CA VAL A 94 -5.13 -1.02 5.84
C VAL A 94 -5.87 -0.41 4.66
N LEU A 95 -6.01 -1.17 3.58
CA LEU A 95 -6.94 -0.92 2.49
C LEU A 95 -8.34 -1.39 2.91
N ASP A 96 -9.35 -0.52 2.81
CA ASP A 96 -10.75 -0.89 2.97
C ASP A 96 -11.47 -0.98 1.62
N SER A 97 -11.66 -2.21 1.17
CA SER A 97 -12.34 -2.54 -0.08
C SER A 97 -13.87 -2.64 0.01
N SER A 98 -14.48 -2.23 1.13
CA SER A 98 -15.93 -2.36 1.33
C SER A 98 -16.75 -1.53 0.35
N LEU A 99 -16.26 -0.33 0.03
CA LEU A 99 -16.91 0.61 -0.89
C LEU A 99 -15.86 1.27 -1.78
N PRO A 100 -15.96 1.11 -3.11
CA PRO A 100 -15.09 1.85 -4.01
C PRO A 100 -15.36 3.35 -3.92
N THR A 101 -14.30 4.14 -3.99
CA THR A 101 -14.34 5.59 -4.17
C THR A 101 -14.31 5.93 -5.67
N VAL A 102 -13.75 7.07 -6.06
CA VAL A 102 -13.70 7.47 -7.48
C VAL A 102 -12.61 6.68 -8.21
N GLY A 103 -12.90 6.17 -9.40
CA GLY A 103 -11.92 5.52 -10.26
C GLY A 103 -11.53 4.09 -9.89
N ASP A 104 -12.41 3.34 -9.21
CA ASP A 104 -12.12 1.98 -8.69
C ASP A 104 -10.96 1.99 -7.66
N GLU A 105 -10.85 3.09 -6.94
CA GLU A 105 -9.99 3.24 -5.77
C GLU A 105 -10.75 2.89 -4.48
N PHE A 106 -10.02 2.79 -3.37
CA PHE A 106 -10.56 2.44 -2.07
C PHE A 106 -9.90 3.31 -1.00
N THR A 107 -10.52 3.44 0.17
CA THR A 107 -9.92 4.20 1.27
C THR A 107 -8.76 3.42 1.90
N ILE A 108 -7.77 4.18 2.40
CA ILE A 108 -6.65 3.65 3.16
C ILE A 108 -6.74 4.19 4.57
N HIS A 109 -6.53 3.33 5.56
CA HIS A 109 -6.60 3.65 6.97
C HIS A 109 -5.23 3.41 7.61
N ASP A 110 -4.75 4.39 8.37
CA ASP A 110 -3.66 4.20 9.33
C ASP A 110 -4.28 3.82 10.67
N VAL A 111 -3.85 2.69 11.23
CA VAL A 111 -4.52 2.04 12.36
C VAL A 111 -3.50 1.64 13.41
N ASP A 112 -3.59 2.24 14.59
CA ASP A 112 -2.83 1.77 15.76
C ASP A 112 -3.06 0.28 16.06
N ALA A 113 -2.03 -0.38 16.58
CA ALA A 113 -2.06 -1.80 16.91
C ALA A 113 -3.17 -2.13 17.92
N ALA A 114 -3.44 -1.26 18.92
CA ALA A 114 -4.49 -1.50 19.90
C ALA A 114 -5.89 -1.44 19.24
N ALA A 115 -6.11 -0.46 18.35
CA ALA A 115 -7.37 -0.34 17.62
C ALA A 115 -7.65 -1.57 16.74
N LEU A 116 -6.62 -2.15 16.13
CA LEU A 116 -6.75 -3.38 15.34
C LEU A 116 -7.15 -4.59 16.19
N HIS A 117 -6.64 -4.70 17.42
CA HIS A 117 -6.98 -5.80 18.33
C HIS A 117 -8.37 -5.68 18.96
N GLU A 118 -8.97 -4.50 18.96
CA GLU A 118 -10.30 -4.24 19.55
C GLU A 118 -11.46 -4.27 18.55
N LEU A 119 -11.22 -4.72 17.31
CA LEU A 119 -12.22 -4.78 16.22
C LEU A 119 -13.53 -5.47 16.59
N ASP A 120 -13.49 -6.49 17.44
CA ASP A 120 -14.69 -7.24 17.88
C ASP A 120 -15.48 -6.52 18.99
N SER A 121 -14.86 -5.55 19.67
CA SER A 121 -15.39 -4.96 20.91
C SER A 121 -15.79 -3.49 20.74
N GLN A 122 -15.22 -2.79 19.77
CA GLN A 122 -15.46 -1.37 19.53
C GLN A 122 -15.64 -1.07 18.04
N PRO A 123 -16.31 0.04 17.69
CA PRO A 123 -16.29 0.53 16.31
C PRO A 123 -14.85 0.75 15.86
N PHE A 124 -14.52 0.28 14.65
CA PHE A 124 -13.23 0.54 14.04
C PHE A 124 -13.05 2.05 13.79
N ILE A 125 -12.11 2.66 14.52
CA ILE A 125 -11.78 4.09 14.39
C ILE A 125 -10.29 4.18 14.00
N PRO A 126 -9.99 4.48 12.73
CA PRO A 126 -8.62 4.68 12.29
C PRO A 126 -8.07 6.03 12.76
N ASP A 127 -6.75 6.13 12.91
CA ASP A 127 -6.06 7.37 13.27
C ASP A 127 -6.05 8.36 12.10
N ILE A 128 -5.82 7.86 10.89
CA ILE A 128 -5.81 8.64 9.66
C ILE A 128 -6.62 7.90 8.59
N VAL A 129 -7.40 8.67 7.83
CA VAL A 129 -8.14 8.17 6.66
C VAL A 129 -7.65 8.91 5.42
N TYR A 130 -7.17 8.15 4.44
CA TYR A 130 -6.86 8.63 3.11
C TYR A 130 -7.97 8.20 2.14
N ASP A 131 -8.42 9.13 1.30
CA ASP A 131 -9.50 8.90 0.33
C ASP A 131 -9.14 7.95 -0.83
N SER A 132 -7.86 7.59 -0.94
CA SER A 132 -7.28 6.80 -2.02
C SER A 132 -5.84 6.41 -1.68
N PHE A 133 -5.33 5.40 -2.39
CA PHE A 133 -3.93 5.00 -2.30
C PHE A 133 -2.96 6.13 -2.70
N GLY A 134 -3.32 6.94 -3.70
CA GLY A 134 -2.50 8.08 -4.11
C GLY A 134 -2.27 9.10 -2.99
N ARG A 135 -3.26 9.39 -2.15
CA ARG A 135 -3.10 10.30 -1.00
C ARG A 135 -2.23 9.70 0.10
N TYR A 136 -2.38 8.41 0.36
CA TYR A 136 -1.49 7.71 1.28
C TYR A 136 -0.04 7.78 0.79
N VAL A 137 0.20 7.49 -0.48
CA VAL A 137 1.53 7.52 -1.08
C VAL A 137 2.15 8.93 -1.11
N GLU A 138 1.35 9.99 -1.27
CA GLU A 138 1.83 11.38 -1.07
C GLU A 138 2.40 11.57 0.35
N SER A 139 1.67 11.13 1.37
CA SER A 139 2.11 11.19 2.77
C SER A 139 3.39 10.38 3.01
N VAL A 140 3.49 9.19 2.41
CA VAL A 140 4.72 8.38 2.46
C VAL A 140 5.89 9.12 1.84
N LEU A 141 5.74 9.72 0.65
CA LEU A 141 6.82 10.46 0.00
C LEU A 141 7.30 11.63 0.86
N ASP A 142 6.38 12.40 1.45
CA ASP A 142 6.72 13.53 2.31
C ASP A 142 7.49 13.06 3.57
N SER A 143 7.08 11.94 4.15
CA SER A 143 7.80 11.30 5.26
C SER A 143 9.21 10.86 4.85
N GLN A 144 9.36 10.16 3.72
CA GLN A 144 10.66 9.68 3.23
C GLN A 144 11.62 10.81 2.89
N ARG A 145 11.13 11.93 2.35
CA ARG A 145 11.95 13.13 2.08
C ARG A 145 12.47 13.81 3.34
N SER A 146 11.82 13.60 4.48
CA SER A 146 12.29 14.13 5.75
C SER A 146 13.41 13.29 6.36
N THR A 147 13.62 12.06 5.87
CA THR A 147 14.53 11.07 6.47
C THR A 147 15.67 10.63 5.56
N ILE A 148 15.46 10.59 4.24
CA ILE A 148 16.43 10.11 3.24
C ILE A 148 16.94 11.28 2.41
N ASP A 149 18.26 11.36 2.21
CA ASP A 149 18.83 12.34 1.30
C ASP A 149 18.42 12.01 -0.15
N PRO A 150 17.90 12.97 -0.94
CA PRO A 150 17.58 12.75 -2.35
C PRO A 150 18.73 12.15 -3.19
N SER A 151 19.99 12.34 -2.82
CA SER A 151 21.11 11.69 -3.53
C SER A 151 21.13 10.17 -3.37
N ASP A 152 20.57 9.64 -2.29
CA ASP A 152 20.61 8.23 -1.93
C ASP A 152 19.47 7.42 -2.58
N VAL A 153 18.47 8.11 -3.14
CA VAL A 153 17.35 7.49 -3.88
C VAL A 153 17.55 7.52 -5.40
N ALA A 154 18.61 8.16 -5.88
CA ALA A 154 18.85 8.30 -7.32
C ALA A 154 18.93 6.94 -8.01
N TYR A 155 18.10 6.74 -9.03
CA TYR A 155 18.07 5.48 -9.77
C TYR A 155 19.36 5.29 -10.58
N ASP A 156 20.13 4.25 -10.24
CA ASP A 156 21.27 3.79 -11.03
C ASP A 156 20.87 2.56 -11.87
N PRO A 157 20.70 2.69 -13.19
CA PRO A 157 20.36 1.57 -14.06
C PRO A 157 21.37 0.42 -14.01
N ILE A 158 22.64 0.69 -13.68
CA ILE A 158 23.70 -0.32 -13.62
C ILE A 158 23.56 -1.14 -12.33
N ALA A 159 23.31 -0.49 -11.20
CA ALA A 159 23.06 -1.17 -9.94
C ALA A 159 21.79 -2.04 -9.98
N PHE A 160 20.82 -1.69 -10.83
CA PHE A 160 19.49 -2.32 -10.96
C PHE A 160 19.36 -3.32 -12.13
N ARG A 161 20.47 -3.65 -12.82
CA ARG A 161 20.51 -4.81 -13.72
C ARG A 161 20.66 -6.07 -12.87
N ASP A 162 19.54 -6.70 -12.54
CA ASP A 162 19.53 -8.10 -12.10
C ASP A 162 19.92 -9.03 -13.27
#